data_AF-A0A2Z6N0D1-F1
#
_entry.id   AF-A0A2Z6N0D1-F1
#
_cell.length_a   1.000
_cell.length_b   1.000
_cell.length_c   1.000
_cell.angle_alpha   90.00
_cell.angle_beta   90.00
_cell.angle_gamma   90.00
#
_symmetry.space_group_name_H-M   'P 1'
#
loop_
_entity.id
_entity.type
_entity.pdbx_description
1 polymer ?
#
loop_
_entity_poly.entity_id
_entity_poly.type
_entity_poly.pdbx_seq_one_letter_code
_entity_poly.pdbx_strand_id
1 'polypeptide(L)'
;METLSSNIVASNTSFFNNTSTGEGLDEVYGQALCRGDITNSTVCKECIEKASKDLMNRCKSEDAMIWYDLCQVRYSFQMFFSNAVYTGKYPKQNDLEKRVSDPTSFQQVLTYLMNNISNEAAFNPAKNMFATADIEFSKKKKARIYGLVECTKDISDTDCRSCLSSAITELNACCSYREGGIIVSRNCNVRFDLSEFFNASSSAAPLLIFPTSRGNKRLLNLKN
;
A
#
# COMPACT_ATOMS: atom_id res chain seq x y z
N MET A 1 -6.34 3.88 22.55
CA MET A 1 -5.35 4.40 21.59
C MET A 1 -3.93 4.40 22.14
N GLU A 2 -3.68 4.83 23.37
CA GLU A 2 -2.34 4.72 24.00
C GLU A 2 -1.82 3.28 24.01
N THR A 3 -2.69 2.29 24.19
CA THR A 3 -2.37 0.86 24.08
C THR A 3 -1.89 0.42 22.69
N LEU A 4 -2.31 1.11 21.61
CA LEU A 4 -1.86 0.78 20.26
C LEU A 4 -0.40 1.17 20.06
N SER A 5 -0.02 2.38 20.48
CA SER A 5 1.35 2.88 20.31
C SER A 5 2.35 2.15 21.20
N SER A 6 1.97 1.77 22.43
CA SER A 6 2.83 1.01 23.33
C SER A 6 3.12 -0.41 22.84
N ASN A 7 2.08 -1.15 22.41
CA ASN A 7 2.22 -2.53 21.96
C ASN A 7 2.98 -2.66 20.62
N ILE A 8 2.95 -1.62 19.78
CA ILE A 8 3.69 -1.61 18.51
C ILE A 8 5.20 -1.54 18.72
N VAL A 9 5.67 -0.91 19.80
CA VAL A 9 7.10 -0.94 20.19
C VAL A 9 7.53 -2.33 20.63
N ALA A 10 6.61 -3.16 21.14
CA ALA A 10 6.89 -4.54 21.52
C ALA A 10 6.87 -5.51 20.32
N SER A 11 6.10 -5.20 19.28
CA SER A 11 5.97 -5.99 18.05
C SER A 11 7.12 -5.68 17.07
N ASN A 12 8.30 -6.21 17.36
CA ASN A 12 9.56 -5.94 16.64
C ASN A 12 9.63 -6.38 15.16
N THR A 13 8.58 -6.99 14.59
CA THR A 13 8.70 -7.67 13.27
C THR A 13 7.67 -7.28 12.22
N SER A 14 6.61 -6.54 12.55
CA SER A 14 5.59 -6.15 11.55
C SER A 14 4.93 -4.79 11.75
N PHE A 15 5.23 -4.09 12.86
CA PHE A 15 4.61 -2.81 13.25
C PHE A 15 3.10 -2.73 12.97
N PHE A 16 2.43 -3.87 13.18
CA PHE A 16 0.99 -4.07 13.09
C PHE A 16 0.50 -4.53 14.45
N ASN A 17 -0.63 -4.00 14.87
CA ASN A 17 -1.22 -4.36 16.15
C ASN A 17 -2.74 -4.18 16.16
N ASN A 18 -3.41 -5.16 16.75
CA ASN A 18 -4.82 -5.15 17.09
C ASN A 18 -4.94 -5.10 18.62
N THR A 19 -5.86 -4.30 19.14
CA THR A 19 -6.10 -4.20 20.59
C THR A 19 -7.59 -4.03 20.87
N SER A 20 -8.05 -4.41 22.05
CA SER A 20 -9.34 -3.98 22.57
C SER A 20 -9.20 -3.40 23.98
N THR A 21 -10.15 -2.56 24.38
CA THR A 21 -10.21 -1.94 25.70
C THR A 21 -11.67 -1.70 26.07
N GLY A 22 -12.00 -1.76 27.36
CA GLY A 22 -13.39 -1.70 27.84
C GLY A 22 -14.02 -3.09 27.97
N GLU A 23 -15.29 -3.12 28.37
CA GLU A 23 -16.04 -4.35 28.60
C GLU A 23 -17.49 -4.21 28.10
N GLY A 24 -18.06 -5.30 27.60
CA GLY A 24 -19.46 -5.34 27.16
C GLY A 24 -19.75 -4.36 26.02
N LEU A 25 -20.71 -3.45 26.22
CA LEU A 25 -21.11 -2.46 25.22
C LEU A 25 -20.12 -1.31 25.06
N ASP A 26 -19.21 -1.16 26.02
CA ASP A 26 -18.15 -0.13 26.00
C ASP A 26 -16.83 -0.67 25.45
N GLU A 27 -16.80 -1.91 24.95
CA GLU A 27 -15.60 -2.47 24.33
C GLU A 27 -15.31 -1.78 22.99
N VAL A 28 -14.08 -1.30 22.83
CA VAL A 28 -13.59 -0.63 21.62
C VAL A 28 -12.41 -1.41 21.08
N TYR A 29 -12.50 -1.75 19.79
CA TYR A 29 -11.46 -2.41 19.02
C TYR A 29 -10.62 -1.37 18.29
N GLY A 30 -9.30 -1.50 18.37
CA GLY A 30 -8.33 -0.62 17.72
C GLY A 30 -7.37 -1.42 16.85
N GLN A 31 -6.98 -0.84 15.72
CA GLN A 31 -5.96 -1.38 14.83
C GLN A 31 -5.00 -0.27 14.41
N ALA A 32 -3.72 -0.58 14.39
CA ALA A 32 -2.68 0.28 13.85
C ALA A 32 -1.74 -0.52 12.95
N LEU A 33 -1.30 0.10 11.86
CA LEU A 33 -0.35 -0.45 10.91
C LEU A 33 0.61 0.67 10.50
N CYS A 34 1.90 0.48 10.69
CA CYS A 34 2.92 1.31 10.06
C CYS A 34 3.31 0.74 8.70
N ARG A 35 3.83 1.63 7.84
CA ARG A 35 4.31 1.25 6.52
C ARG A 35 5.44 0.22 6.62
N GLY A 36 5.37 -0.84 5.83
CA GLY A 36 6.26 -2.00 5.95
C GLY A 36 7.76 -1.77 5.71
N ASP A 37 8.17 -0.62 5.16
CA ASP A 37 9.58 -0.23 4.97
C ASP A 37 10.18 0.56 6.15
N ILE A 38 9.39 0.81 7.20
CA ILE A 38 9.87 1.48 8.42
C ILE A 38 10.63 0.47 9.26
N THR A 39 11.88 0.80 9.60
CA THR A 39 12.74 -0.02 10.49
C THR A 39 12.92 0.60 11.88
N ASN A 40 12.62 1.90 12.02
CA ASN A 40 12.73 2.62 13.28
C ASN A 40 11.37 2.65 14.00
N SER A 41 11.27 1.90 15.10
CA SER A 41 10.04 1.79 15.89
C SER A 41 9.58 3.15 16.46
N THR A 42 10.48 4.09 16.73
CA THR A 42 10.13 5.44 17.20
C THR A 42 9.34 6.20 16.14
N VAL A 43 9.76 6.14 14.87
CA VAL A 43 9.06 6.82 13.76
C VAL A 43 7.64 6.27 13.61
N CYS A 44 7.51 4.95 13.69
CA CYS A 44 6.21 4.28 13.66
C CYS A 44 5.31 4.71 14.83
N LYS A 45 5.86 4.67 16.06
CA LYS A 45 5.14 5.07 17.28
C LYS A 45 4.64 6.52 17.20
N GLU A 46 5.50 7.46 16.85
CA GLU A 46 5.16 8.88 16.73
C GLU A 46 4.05 9.11 15.70
N CYS A 47 4.10 8.38 14.57
CA CYS A 47 3.03 8.44 13.57
C CYS A 47 1.69 8.00 14.16
N ILE A 48 1.67 6.86 14.85
CA ILE A 48 0.43 6.30 15.42
C ILE A 48 -0.13 7.18 16.52
N GLU A 49 0.71 7.74 17.39
CA GLU A 49 0.27 8.66 18.45
C GLU A 49 -0.37 9.91 17.86
N LYS A 50 0.29 10.50 16.86
CA LYS A 50 -0.24 11.67 16.14
C LYS A 50 -1.55 11.33 15.43
N ALA A 51 -1.57 10.25 14.64
CA ALA A 51 -2.75 9.80 13.91
C ALA A 51 -3.92 9.49 14.85
N SER A 52 -3.67 8.82 15.97
CA SER A 52 -4.69 8.53 16.98
C SER A 52 -5.27 9.80 17.59
N LYS A 53 -4.42 10.76 17.97
CA LYS A 53 -4.87 12.05 18.51
C LYS A 53 -5.73 12.81 17.50
N ASP A 54 -5.28 12.87 16.25
CA ASP A 54 -6.01 13.57 15.19
C ASP A 54 -7.33 12.87 14.85
N LEU A 55 -7.36 11.53 14.86
CA LEU A 55 -8.57 10.73 14.66
C LEU A 55 -9.62 11.03 15.75
N MET A 56 -9.23 11.01 17.03
CA MET A 56 -10.13 11.29 18.16
C MET A 56 -10.65 12.73 18.20
N ASN A 57 -9.83 13.68 17.75
CA ASN A 57 -10.21 15.09 17.69
C ASN A 57 -11.17 15.40 16.55
N ARG A 58 -10.99 14.74 15.40
CA ARG A 58 -11.73 15.05 14.16
C ARG A 58 -12.99 14.20 13.97
N CYS A 59 -13.04 13.01 14.56
CA CYS A 59 -14.13 12.06 14.35
C CYS A 59 -14.92 11.84 15.64
N LYS A 60 -16.22 12.15 15.60
CA LYS A 60 -17.20 11.81 16.64
C LYS A 60 -18.11 10.68 16.10
N SER A 61 -17.51 9.52 15.85
CA SER A 61 -18.16 8.36 15.22
C SER A 61 -17.80 7.09 15.98
N GLU A 62 -18.62 6.04 15.88
CA GLU A 62 -18.37 4.73 16.48
C GLU A 62 -17.49 3.81 15.60
N ASP A 63 -17.19 4.23 14.37
CA ASP A 63 -16.19 3.63 13.48
C ASP A 63 -15.47 4.77 12.77
N ALA A 64 -14.15 4.83 12.94
CA ALA A 64 -13.34 5.89 12.35
C ALA A 64 -11.95 5.39 11.98
N MET A 65 -11.44 5.88 10.85
CA MET A 65 -10.12 5.53 10.34
C MET A 65 -9.41 6.74 9.74
N ILE A 66 -8.10 6.80 9.91
CA ILE A 66 -7.21 7.80 9.33
C ILE A 66 -5.98 7.12 8.72
N TRP A 67 -5.51 7.67 7.60
CA TRP A 67 -4.32 7.21 6.88
C TRP A 67 -3.32 8.35 6.78
N TYR A 68 -2.14 8.15 7.32
CA TYR A 68 -0.96 9.00 7.17
C TYR A 68 0.05 8.30 6.26
N ASP A 69 1.07 9.05 5.81
CA ASP A 69 2.09 8.53 4.90
C ASP A 69 2.85 7.30 5.45
N LEU A 70 3.01 7.26 6.77
CA LEU A 70 3.83 6.28 7.48
C LEU A 70 3.01 5.30 8.33
N CYS A 71 1.72 5.54 8.52
CA CYS A 71 0.86 4.67 9.32
C CYS A 71 -0.63 4.89 9.05
N GLN A 72 -1.45 3.92 9.41
CA GLN A 72 -2.91 4.02 9.49
C GLN A 72 -3.41 3.59 10.86
N VAL A 73 -4.50 4.20 11.32
CA VAL A 73 -5.16 3.88 12.60
C VAL A 73 -6.66 3.80 12.39
N ARG A 74 -7.29 2.77 12.94
CA ARG A 74 -8.75 2.60 12.98
C ARG A 74 -9.21 2.23 14.38
N TYR A 75 -10.38 2.71 14.78
CA TYR A 75 -11.13 2.11 15.88
C TYR A 75 -12.57 1.84 15.47
N SER A 76 -13.21 0.90 16.17
CA SER A 76 -14.64 0.74 16.15
C SER A 76 -15.17 0.09 17.43
N PHE A 77 -16.43 0.36 17.78
CA PHE A 77 -17.18 -0.37 18.80
C PHE A 77 -17.65 -1.75 18.32
N GLN A 78 -17.51 -2.06 17.02
CA GLN A 78 -17.74 -3.39 16.48
C GLN A 78 -16.41 -4.07 16.19
N MET A 79 -16.30 -5.36 16.52
CA MET A 79 -15.13 -6.17 16.18
C MET A 79 -14.97 -6.22 14.66
N PHE A 80 -13.78 -5.87 14.16
CA PHE A 80 -13.48 -5.82 12.72
C PHE A 80 -12.21 -6.57 12.29
N PHE A 81 -11.50 -7.23 13.20
CA PHE A 81 -10.27 -7.93 12.85
C PHE A 81 -10.57 -9.14 11.95
N SER A 82 -9.64 -9.45 11.05
CA SER A 82 -9.75 -10.56 10.11
C SER A 82 -10.98 -10.54 9.20
N ASN A 83 -11.63 -9.38 9.09
CA ASN A 83 -12.71 -9.16 8.15
C ASN A 83 -12.25 -8.23 7.03
N ALA A 84 -12.13 -8.78 5.82
CA ALA A 84 -11.69 -8.04 4.65
C ALA A 84 -12.81 -7.14 4.13
N VAL A 85 -12.63 -5.83 4.27
CA VAL A 85 -13.58 -4.82 3.80
C VAL A 85 -12.87 -3.83 2.88
N TYR A 86 -13.39 -3.71 1.67
CA TYR A 86 -12.92 -2.71 0.72
C TYR A 86 -13.89 -1.53 0.65
N THR A 87 -13.40 -0.31 0.90
CA THR A 87 -14.23 0.91 0.89
C THR A 87 -13.70 2.02 -0.01
N GLY A 88 -12.59 1.80 -0.73
CA GLY A 88 -12.04 2.70 -1.77
C GLY A 88 -12.07 4.20 -1.46
N LYS A 89 -10.92 4.78 -1.07
CA LYS A 89 -10.78 6.24 -0.95
C LYS A 89 -9.50 6.69 -1.65
N TYR A 90 -9.56 7.86 -2.29
CA TYR A 90 -8.40 8.51 -2.85
C TYR A 90 -8.18 9.88 -2.18
N PRO A 91 -6.97 10.20 -1.70
CA PRO A 91 -6.68 11.49 -1.10
C PRO A 91 -6.84 12.64 -2.11
N LYS A 92 -7.32 13.80 -1.64
CA LYS A 92 -7.38 15.03 -2.46
C LYS A 92 -6.03 15.46 -3.03
N GLN A 93 -4.93 15.04 -2.41
CA GLN A 93 -3.59 15.31 -2.91
C GLN A 93 -3.38 14.75 -4.33
N ASN A 94 -4.04 13.66 -4.70
CA ASN A 94 -3.97 13.14 -6.06
C ASN A 94 -4.39 14.20 -7.10
N ASP A 95 -5.29 15.12 -6.76
CA ASP A 95 -5.74 16.17 -7.68
C ASP A 95 -4.65 17.20 -8.01
N LEU A 96 -3.64 17.32 -7.14
CA LEU A 96 -2.51 18.23 -7.28
C LEU A 96 -1.38 17.65 -8.16
N GLU A 97 -1.42 16.36 -8.44
CA GLU A 97 -0.40 15.70 -9.26
C GLU A 97 -0.43 16.17 -10.70
N LYS A 98 0.78 16.36 -11.27
CA LYS A 98 0.98 16.72 -12.67
C LYS A 98 0.54 15.57 -13.57
N ARG A 99 0.31 15.88 -14.84
CA ARG A 99 -0.03 14.87 -15.86
C ARG A 99 1.21 14.29 -16.50
N VAL A 100 1.20 12.98 -16.75
CA VAL A 100 2.24 12.31 -17.53
C VAL A 100 2.11 12.65 -19.01
N SER A 101 3.23 12.59 -19.74
CA SER A 101 3.26 12.94 -21.17
C SER A 101 2.65 11.88 -22.09
N ASP A 102 2.63 10.61 -21.67
CA ASP A 102 2.04 9.49 -22.44
C ASP A 102 1.22 8.61 -21.49
N PRO A 103 -0.05 8.97 -21.21
CA PRO A 103 -0.90 8.25 -20.27
C PRO A 103 -1.17 6.79 -20.67
N THR A 104 -1.22 6.48 -21.97
CA THR A 104 -1.59 5.13 -22.44
C THR A 104 -0.45 4.15 -22.14
N SER A 105 0.77 4.48 -22.56
CA SER A 105 1.94 3.65 -22.25
C SER A 105 2.19 3.61 -20.74
N PHE A 106 2.00 4.74 -20.06
CA PHE A 106 2.19 4.84 -18.61
C PHE A 106 1.25 3.90 -17.85
N GLN A 107 -0.05 3.92 -18.17
CA GLN A 107 -1.04 3.06 -17.53
C GLN A 107 -0.69 1.58 -17.68
N GLN A 108 -0.18 1.14 -18.84
CA GLN A 108 0.21 -0.25 -19.06
C GLN A 108 1.38 -0.66 -18.14
N VAL A 109 2.41 0.18 -18.06
CA VAL A 109 3.59 -0.06 -17.21
C VAL A 109 3.22 -0.01 -15.73
N LEU A 110 2.42 0.98 -15.32
CA LEU A 110 1.90 1.09 -13.96
C LEU A 110 1.07 -0.14 -13.58
N THR A 111 0.13 -0.55 -14.42
CA THR A 111 -0.73 -1.72 -14.15
C THR A 111 0.10 -2.99 -14.00
N TYR A 112 1.13 -3.17 -14.82
CA TYR A 112 2.04 -4.31 -14.72
C TYR A 112 2.82 -4.28 -13.41
N LEU A 113 3.43 -3.15 -13.06
CA LEU A 113 4.14 -2.95 -11.78
C LEU A 113 3.24 -3.33 -10.60
N MET A 114 2.07 -2.69 -10.50
CA MET A 114 1.18 -2.83 -9.34
C MET A 114 0.63 -4.24 -9.20
N ASN A 115 0.31 -4.93 -10.30
CA ASN A 115 -0.11 -6.33 -10.24
C ASN A 115 1.00 -7.28 -9.79
N ASN A 116 2.24 -7.06 -10.23
CA ASN A 116 3.38 -7.90 -9.81
C ASN A 116 3.63 -7.76 -8.30
N ILE A 117 3.76 -6.53 -7.80
CA ILE A 117 3.98 -6.32 -6.37
C ILE A 117 2.77 -6.72 -5.52
N SER A 118 1.54 -6.68 -6.07
CA SER A 118 0.36 -7.20 -5.36
C SER A 118 0.38 -8.70 -5.19
N ASN A 119 0.87 -9.45 -6.18
CA ASN A 119 1.04 -10.89 -6.05
C ASN A 119 2.15 -11.22 -5.02
N GLU A 120 3.25 -10.47 -5.04
CA GLU A 120 4.33 -10.62 -4.05
C GLU A 120 3.82 -10.33 -2.64
N ALA A 121 3.14 -9.21 -2.41
CA ALA A 121 2.59 -8.88 -1.09
C ALA A 121 1.62 -9.97 -0.59
N ALA A 122 0.71 -10.43 -1.45
CA ALA A 122 -0.32 -11.39 -1.05
C ALA A 122 0.21 -12.81 -0.85
N PHE A 123 1.11 -13.31 -1.69
CA PHE A 123 1.42 -14.74 -1.76
C PHE A 123 2.88 -15.09 -1.43
N ASN A 124 3.75 -14.11 -1.20
CA ASN A 124 5.11 -14.36 -0.74
C ASN A 124 5.20 -14.12 0.78
N PRO A 125 5.32 -15.17 1.61
CA PRO A 125 5.36 -15.01 3.07
C PRO A 125 6.51 -14.12 3.56
N ALA A 126 7.63 -14.08 2.82
CA ALA A 126 8.77 -13.22 3.16
C ALA A 126 8.48 -11.72 2.98
N LYS A 127 7.45 -11.37 2.22
CA LYS A 127 6.99 -9.99 2.01
C LYS A 127 6.04 -9.51 3.09
N ASN A 128 5.48 -10.43 3.89
CA ASN A 128 4.59 -10.11 5.01
C ASN A 128 3.52 -9.06 4.61
N MET A 129 2.77 -9.31 3.53
CA MET A 129 1.70 -8.41 3.06
C MET A 129 2.14 -6.97 2.73
N PHE A 130 3.41 -6.78 2.37
CA PHE A 130 3.98 -5.50 1.94
C PHE A 130 4.94 -5.72 0.78
N ALA A 131 4.81 -4.94 -0.29
CA ALA A 131 5.75 -5.00 -1.39
C ALA A 131 5.97 -3.64 -2.05
N THR A 132 7.22 -3.42 -2.43
CA THR A 132 7.68 -2.27 -3.20
C THR A 132 8.46 -2.76 -4.41
N ALA A 133 8.37 -2.02 -5.50
CA ALA A 133 9.26 -2.18 -6.65
C ALA A 133 9.27 -0.90 -7.45
N ASP A 134 10.22 -0.83 -8.37
CA ASP A 134 10.29 0.23 -9.35
C ASP A 134 10.53 -0.35 -10.75
N ILE A 135 10.03 0.37 -11.75
CA ILE A 135 10.10 -0.05 -13.15
C ILE A 135 10.50 1.12 -14.02
N GLU A 136 11.38 0.87 -14.99
CA GLU A 136 11.75 1.89 -15.95
C GLU A 136 10.58 2.18 -16.90
N PHE A 137 10.17 3.44 -16.97
CA PHE A 137 9.15 3.91 -17.91
C PHE A 137 9.75 4.57 -19.14
N SER A 138 10.84 5.33 -18.98
CA SER A 138 11.50 5.99 -20.10
C SER A 138 13.01 6.05 -19.93
N LYS A 139 13.74 5.29 -20.75
CA LYS A 139 15.22 5.36 -20.84
C LYS A 139 15.71 6.76 -21.17
N LYS A 140 15.09 7.39 -22.18
CA LYS A 140 15.51 8.71 -22.68
C LYS A 140 15.36 9.80 -21.61
N LYS A 141 14.25 9.78 -20.86
CA LYS A 141 14.00 10.73 -19.77
C LYS A 141 14.56 10.28 -18.43
N LYS A 142 15.16 9.07 -18.36
CA LYS A 142 15.55 8.39 -17.11
C LYS A 142 14.40 8.33 -16.09
N ALA A 143 13.17 8.18 -16.57
CA ALA A 143 11.97 8.17 -15.73
C ALA A 143 11.64 6.74 -15.27
N ARG A 144 11.30 6.61 -13.99
CA ARG A 144 10.92 5.36 -13.33
C ARG A 144 9.58 5.55 -12.61
N ILE A 145 8.83 4.47 -12.46
CA ILE A 145 7.63 4.45 -11.62
C ILE A 145 7.99 3.66 -10.37
N TYR A 146 7.82 4.27 -9.21
CA TYR A 146 7.98 3.63 -7.91
C TYR A 146 6.60 3.23 -7.42
N GLY A 147 6.43 1.97 -7.02
CA GLY A 147 5.15 1.41 -6.58
C GLY A 147 5.26 0.78 -5.20
N LEU A 148 4.22 0.94 -4.40
CA LEU A 148 4.06 0.35 -3.08
C LEU A 148 2.65 -0.20 -2.93
N VAL A 149 2.54 -1.39 -2.37
CA VAL A 149 1.27 -2.01 -1.98
C VAL A 149 1.40 -2.61 -0.59
N GLU A 150 0.31 -2.54 0.17
CA GLU A 150 0.29 -3.07 1.53
C GLU A 150 -1.12 -3.51 1.93
N CYS A 151 -1.20 -4.64 2.65
CA CYS A 151 -2.40 -5.08 3.35
C CYS A 151 -2.20 -5.08 4.87
N THR A 152 -3.32 -5.03 5.62
CA THR A 152 -3.34 -5.32 7.05
C THR A 152 -2.98 -6.79 7.28
N LYS A 153 -2.28 -7.10 8.38
CA LYS A 153 -1.67 -8.42 8.57
C LYS A 153 -2.63 -9.48 9.12
N ASP A 154 -3.90 -9.12 9.32
CA ASP A 154 -4.93 -9.94 9.95
C ASP A 154 -5.90 -10.60 8.96
N ILE A 155 -5.76 -10.35 7.66
CA ILE A 155 -6.62 -10.93 6.60
C ILE A 155 -5.90 -12.07 5.85
N SER A 156 -6.64 -12.87 5.08
CA SER A 156 -6.03 -13.94 4.28
C SER A 156 -5.24 -13.40 3.08
N ASP A 157 -4.31 -14.21 2.56
CA ASP A 157 -3.56 -13.92 1.32
C ASP A 157 -4.51 -13.61 0.14
N THR A 158 -5.58 -14.39 0.00
CA THR A 158 -6.60 -14.21 -1.04
C THR A 158 -7.37 -12.91 -0.87
N ASP A 159 -7.70 -12.54 0.36
CA ASP A 159 -8.38 -11.29 0.66
C ASP A 159 -7.46 -10.09 0.41
N CYS A 160 -6.17 -10.22 0.76
CA CYS A 160 -5.17 -9.20 0.47
C CYS A 160 -5.09 -8.98 -1.04
N ARG A 161 -5.00 -10.06 -1.84
CA ARG A 161 -4.95 -9.96 -3.29
C ARG A 161 -6.21 -9.31 -3.87
N SER A 162 -7.38 -9.67 -3.35
CA SER A 162 -8.67 -9.12 -3.78
C SER A 162 -8.76 -7.62 -3.47
N CYS A 163 -8.39 -7.23 -2.24
CA CYS A 163 -8.37 -5.83 -1.82
C CYS A 163 -7.44 -4.99 -2.71
N LEU A 164 -6.21 -5.46 -2.95
CA LEU A 164 -5.24 -4.79 -3.81
C LEU A 164 -5.73 -4.71 -5.26
N SER A 165 -6.45 -5.72 -5.76
CA SER A 165 -7.04 -5.70 -7.11
C SER A 165 -8.06 -4.56 -7.27
N SER A 166 -8.93 -4.39 -6.28
CA SER A 166 -9.93 -3.32 -6.25
C SER A 166 -9.24 -1.95 -6.18
N ALA A 167 -8.24 -1.83 -5.31
CA ALA A 167 -7.44 -0.60 -5.17
C ALA A 167 -6.71 -0.23 -6.47
N ILE A 168 -6.13 -1.19 -7.18
CA ILE A 168 -5.47 -0.96 -8.48
C ILE A 168 -6.46 -0.53 -9.56
N THR A 169 -7.67 -1.09 -9.55
CA THR A 169 -8.72 -0.70 -10.49
C THR A 169 -9.09 0.77 -10.31
N GLU A 170 -9.27 1.21 -9.06
CA GLU A 170 -9.51 2.62 -8.74
C GLU A 170 -8.30 3.50 -9.02
N LEU A 171 -7.09 3.05 -8.73
CA LEU A 171 -5.85 3.78 -9.00
C LEU A 171 -5.72 4.07 -10.50
N ASN A 172 -6.03 3.08 -11.33
CA ASN A 172 -6.01 3.22 -12.78
C ASN A 172 -7.07 4.22 -13.26
N ALA A 173 -8.29 4.17 -12.70
CA ALA A 173 -9.36 5.09 -13.07
C ALA A 173 -9.07 6.54 -12.62
N CYS A 174 -8.58 6.71 -11.39
CA CYS A 174 -8.31 8.02 -10.81
C CYS A 174 -7.07 8.67 -11.41
N CYS A 175 -5.98 7.92 -11.51
CA CYS A 175 -4.65 8.53 -11.41
C CYS A 175 -3.67 8.05 -12.51
N SER A 176 -4.05 7.13 -13.40
CA SER A 176 -3.14 6.62 -14.46
C SER A 176 -2.70 7.65 -15.51
N TYR A 177 -3.25 8.86 -15.48
CA TYR A 177 -2.82 10.00 -16.29
C TYR A 177 -2.00 11.03 -15.49
N ARG A 178 -1.64 10.71 -14.24
CA ARG A 178 -0.92 11.58 -13.29
C ARG A 178 0.45 10.99 -12.93
N GLU A 179 1.36 11.85 -12.47
CA GLU A 179 2.72 11.47 -12.06
C GLU A 179 2.75 10.75 -10.70
N GLY A 180 1.68 10.85 -9.92
CA GLY A 180 1.49 10.10 -8.68
C GLY A 180 0.03 9.74 -8.43
N GLY A 181 -0.19 8.83 -7.50
CA GLY A 181 -1.53 8.43 -7.09
C GLY A 181 -1.53 7.49 -5.90
N ILE A 182 -2.51 7.70 -5.01
CA ILE A 182 -2.73 6.90 -3.79
C ILE A 182 -4.18 6.44 -3.76
N ILE A 183 -4.42 5.16 -3.52
CA ILE A 183 -5.73 4.64 -3.09
C ILE A 183 -5.55 3.98 -1.72
N VAL A 184 -6.40 4.33 -0.78
CA VAL A 184 -6.45 3.74 0.57
C VAL A 184 -7.79 3.09 0.81
N SER A 185 -7.78 2.03 1.60
CA SER A 185 -8.95 1.28 2.04
C SER A 185 -8.76 0.82 3.48
N ARG A 186 -9.73 0.10 4.05
CA ARG A 186 -9.64 -0.41 5.42
C ARG A 186 -8.50 -1.42 5.57
N ASN A 187 -8.41 -2.38 4.64
CA ASN A 187 -7.46 -3.49 4.75
C ASN A 187 -6.30 -3.43 3.76
N CYS A 188 -6.26 -2.48 2.83
CA CYS A 188 -5.13 -2.34 1.92
C CYS A 188 -4.97 -0.92 1.41
N ASN A 189 -3.79 -0.61 0.91
CA ASN A 189 -3.49 0.62 0.19
C ASN A 189 -2.51 0.37 -0.96
N VAL A 190 -2.55 1.25 -1.95
CA VAL A 190 -1.65 1.25 -3.10
C VAL A 190 -1.19 2.68 -3.38
N ARG A 191 0.08 2.82 -3.74
CA ARG A 191 0.67 4.11 -4.12
C ARG A 191 1.65 3.96 -5.26
N PHE A 192 1.68 4.94 -6.15
CA PHE A 192 2.80 5.16 -7.04
C PHE A 192 3.22 6.62 -7.10
N ASP A 193 4.46 6.85 -7.51
CA ASP A 193 5.06 8.16 -7.76
C ASP A 193 6.20 8.02 -8.77
N LEU A 194 6.56 9.11 -9.45
CA LEU A 194 7.77 9.17 -10.30
C LEU A 194 9.05 9.48 -9.49
N SER A 195 8.90 9.85 -8.22
CA SER A 195 9.99 10.04 -7.26
C SER A 195 10.01 8.90 -6.25
N GLU A 196 11.19 8.50 -5.79
CA GLU A 196 11.32 7.47 -4.76
C GLU A 196 10.77 7.98 -3.41
N PHE A 197 9.92 7.19 -2.75
CA PHE A 197 9.25 7.56 -1.49
C PHE A 197 9.30 6.48 -0.39
N PHE A 198 9.98 5.37 -0.65
CA PHE A 198 10.15 4.26 0.29
C PHE A 198 11.63 3.93 0.48
N ASN A 199 11.96 3.27 1.58
CA ASN A 199 13.34 2.88 1.87
C ASN A 199 13.71 1.59 1.13
N ALA A 200 14.31 1.71 -0.05
CA ALA A 200 14.78 0.58 -0.87
C ALA A 200 15.92 -0.24 -0.22
N SER A 201 16.52 0.22 0.88
CA SER A 201 17.53 -0.56 1.62
C SER A 201 16.91 -1.57 2.58
N SER A 202 15.65 -1.37 2.99
CA SER A 202 14.91 -2.24 3.91
C SER A 202 14.14 -3.37 3.18
N SER A 203 13.85 -3.14 1.90
CA SER A 203 13.18 -4.06 1.01
C SER A 203 14.06 -4.18 -0.22
N ALA A 204 14.72 -5.33 -0.44
CA ALA A 204 15.41 -5.59 -1.70
C ALA A 204 14.36 -5.62 -2.82
N ALA A 205 13.99 -4.43 -3.29
CA ALA A 205 12.98 -4.20 -4.29
C ALA A 205 13.52 -4.78 -5.60
N PRO A 206 12.93 -5.86 -6.13
CA PRO A 206 13.41 -6.41 -7.38
C PRO A 206 13.13 -5.40 -8.49
N LEU A 207 14.15 -5.09 -9.29
CA LEU A 207 13.99 -4.30 -10.51
C LEU A 207 13.07 -5.06 -11.46
N LEU A 208 11.85 -4.57 -11.68
CA LEU A 208 10.96 -5.15 -12.65
C LEU A 208 11.31 -4.65 -14.05
N ILE A 209 11.22 -5.55 -15.02
CA ILE A 209 11.41 -5.24 -16.43
C ILE A 209 10.07 -5.41 -17.13
N PHE A 210 9.60 -4.35 -17.78
CA PHE A 210 8.37 -4.41 -18.56
C PHE A 210 8.60 -5.26 -19.82
N PRO A 211 7.78 -6.29 -20.10
CA PRO A 211 7.92 -7.10 -21.28
C PRO A 211 7.62 -6.25 -22.53
N THR A 212 8.65 -6.00 -23.35
CA THR A 212 8.45 -5.38 -24.67
C THR A 212 8.21 -6.50 -25.67
N SER A 213 7.12 -6.44 -26.45
CA SER A 213 6.93 -7.40 -27.54
C SER A 213 8.03 -7.18 -28.59
N ARG A 214 9.10 -7.97 -28.55
CA ARG A 214 9.98 -8.08 -29.71
C ARG A 214 9.22 -8.88 -30.75
N GLY A 215 8.97 -8.25 -31.90
CA GLY A 215 8.24 -8.85 -33.01
C GLY A 215 8.78 -10.21 -33.42
N ASN A 216 7.87 -11.05 -33.91
CA ASN A 216 8.14 -12.28 -34.64
C ASN A 216 9.34 -12.13 -35.59
N LYS A 217 10.45 -12.80 -35.29
CA LYS A 217 11.39 -13.25 -36.33
C LYS A 217 11.25 -14.76 -36.48
N ARG A 218 10.36 -15.16 -37.39
CA ARG A 218 10.40 -16.51 -37.99
C ARG A 218 11.60 -16.60 -38.92
N LEU A 219 12.30 -17.73 -38.79
CA LEU A 219 13.15 -18.44 -39.76
C LEU A 219 14.44 -17.75 -40.22
N LEU A 220 15.57 -18.38 -39.88
CA LEU A 220 16.54 -18.86 -40.88
C LEU A 220 17.18 -20.16 -40.35
N ASN A 221 17.25 -21.13 -41.26
CA ASN A 221 17.80 -22.48 -41.10
C ASN A 221 19.19 -22.51 -40.46
N LEU A 222 19.52 -23.65 -39.84
CA LEU A 222 20.75 -24.38 -40.19
C LEU A 222 20.57 -25.86 -39.82
N LYS A 223 20.51 -26.68 -40.87
CA LYS A 223 20.90 -28.09 -40.83
C LYS A 223 22.36 -28.17 -40.38
N ASN A 224 22.68 -29.13 -39.53
CA ASN A 224 23.69 -30.17 -39.79
C ASN A 224 23.46 -31.32 -38.81
#